data_AF-A0A7C2A0R5-F1
#
_entry.id   AF-A0A7C2A0R5-F1
#
_cell.length_a   1.000
_cell.length_b   1.000
_cell.length_c   1.000
_cell.angle_alpha   90.00
_cell.angle_beta   90.00
_cell.angle_gamma   90.00
#
_symmetry.space_group_name_H-M   'P 1'
#
loop_
_entity.id
_entity.type
_entity.pdbx_description
1 polymer ?
#
loop_
_entity_poly.entity_id
_entity_poly.type
_entity_poly.pdbx_seq_one_letter_code
_entity_poly.pdbx_strand_id
1 'polypeptide(L)'
;MVIKVKKKELISKLAKIKLFVSDVDGVLTDGGLYYNDNGLIMKKFNVKDGMAVRLLKEAGVETAIISTDISNIIEARAKRLKIKYLYTGSWDKEEKLKQICSDLKISAKNSAFIGDDVNDIGIIN
;
A
#
# COMPACT_ATOMS: atom_id res chain seq x y z
N MET A 1 2.31 18.41 -11.04
CA MET A 1 3.68 18.26 -11.58
C MET A 1 3.79 16.86 -12.19
N VAL A 2 3.91 16.70 -13.51
CA VAL A 2 4.06 15.36 -14.13
C VAL A 2 5.54 15.11 -14.35
N ILE A 3 6.14 14.25 -13.52
CA ILE A 3 7.55 13.87 -13.67
C ILE A 3 7.67 12.93 -14.87
N LYS A 4 8.31 13.38 -15.96
CA LYS A 4 8.61 12.54 -17.13
C LYS A 4 9.88 11.70 -16.85
N VAL A 5 9.71 10.48 -16.36
CA VAL A 5 10.80 9.51 -16.22
C VAL A 5 10.95 8.70 -17.51
N LYS A 6 12.18 8.50 -18.00
CA LYS A 6 12.44 7.65 -19.17
C LYS A 6 12.10 6.19 -18.83
N LYS A 7 11.39 5.48 -19.71
CA LYS A 7 10.97 4.07 -19.51
C LYS A 7 12.09 3.14 -19.01
N LYS A 8 13.30 3.25 -19.58
CA LYS A 8 14.48 2.46 -19.17
C LYS A 8 14.91 2.74 -17.73
N GLU A 9 14.86 3.99 -17.31
CA GLU A 9 15.21 4.40 -15.94
C GLU A 9 14.16 3.88 -14.95
N LEU A 10 12.88 4.01 -15.29
CA LEU A 10 11.78 3.48 -14.47
C LEU A 10 11.90 1.97 -14.26
N ILE A 11 12.13 1.21 -15.33
CA ILE A 11 12.33 -0.26 -15.24
C ILE A 11 13.52 -0.59 -14.33
N SER A 12 14.63 0.14 -14.43
CA SER A 12 15.81 -0.06 -13.59
C SER A 12 15.54 0.25 -12.11
N LYS A 13 14.71 1.25 -11.81
CA LYS A 13 14.25 1.54 -10.43
C LYS A 13 13.34 0.43 -9.92
N LEU A 14 12.33 0.04 -10.69
CA LEU A 14 11.36 -0.99 -10.31
C LEU A 14 12.01 -2.36 -10.09
N ALA A 15 13.06 -2.70 -10.85
CA ALA A 15 13.79 -3.96 -10.69
C ALA A 15 14.51 -4.11 -9.33
N LYS A 16 14.66 -3.02 -8.56
CA LYS A 16 15.30 -3.02 -7.23
C LYS A 16 14.30 -3.12 -6.08
N ILE A 17 13.00 -3.05 -6.38
CA ILE A 17 11.95 -3.05 -5.38
C ILE A 17 11.85 -4.43 -4.72
N LYS A 18 11.85 -4.42 -3.39
CA LYS A 18 11.71 -5.59 -2.52
C LYS A 18 10.48 -5.50 -1.61
N LEU A 19 9.90 -4.31 -1.50
CA LEU A 19 8.70 -4.03 -0.72
C LEU A 19 7.73 -3.17 -1.55
N PHE A 20 6.50 -3.61 -1.68
CA PHE A 20 5.39 -2.84 -2.23
C PHE A 20 4.42 -2.47 -1.10
N VAL A 21 4.14 -1.18 -0.94
CA VAL A 21 3.25 -0.65 0.09
C VAL A 21 2.11 0.09 -0.59
N SER A 22 0.90 -0.12 -0.07
CA SER A 22 -0.30 0.52 -0.57
C SER A 22 -1.01 1.24 0.55
N ASP A 23 -1.52 2.44 0.27
CA ASP A 23 -2.69 2.95 0.97
C ASP A 23 -3.93 2.11 0.60
N VAL A 24 -5.08 2.38 1.23
CA VAL A 24 -6.31 1.64 1.03
C VAL A 24 -7.35 2.47 0.30
N ASP A 25 -7.73 3.61 0.86
CA ASP A 25 -8.88 4.37 0.36
C ASP A 25 -8.45 5.20 -0.83
N GLY A 26 -9.09 5.00 -1.99
CA GLY A 26 -8.68 5.63 -3.25
C GLY A 26 -7.52 4.90 -3.97
N VAL A 27 -6.87 3.93 -3.32
CA VAL A 27 -5.84 3.07 -3.94
C VAL A 27 -6.34 1.64 -4.16
N LEU A 28 -6.59 0.88 -3.08
CA LEU A 28 -7.15 -0.48 -3.15
C LEU A 28 -8.68 -0.46 -3.29
N THR A 29 -9.29 0.69 -2.98
CA THR A 29 -10.72 0.96 -3.17
C THR A 29 -10.90 2.06 -4.21
N ASP A 30 -12.15 2.28 -4.63
CA ASP A 30 -12.53 3.42 -5.47
C ASP A 30 -12.70 4.73 -4.67
N GLY A 31 -12.22 4.79 -3.42
CA GLY A 31 -12.41 5.92 -2.50
C GLY A 31 -13.81 6.01 -1.90
N GLY A 32 -14.73 5.13 -2.33
CA GLY A 32 -16.10 5.08 -1.85
C GLY A 32 -16.24 4.38 -0.50
N LEU A 33 -16.99 5.01 0.41
CA LEU A 33 -17.35 4.47 1.71
C LEU A 33 -18.88 4.29 1.79
N TYR A 34 -19.33 3.11 2.21
CA TYR A 34 -20.75 2.79 2.30
C TYR A 34 -21.17 2.77 3.77
N TYR A 35 -22.12 3.62 4.13
CA TYR A 35 -22.63 3.78 5.49
C TYR A 35 -24.08 3.31 5.61
N ASN A 36 -24.44 2.86 6.82
CA ASN A 36 -25.82 2.82 7.28
C ASN A 36 -25.96 3.72 8.53
N ASP A 37 -27.14 3.70 9.16
CA ASP A 37 -27.42 4.53 10.35
C ASP A 37 -26.52 4.21 11.57
N ASN A 38 -25.81 3.08 11.54
CA ASN A 38 -24.89 2.66 12.60
C ASN A 38 -23.40 2.88 12.24
N GLY A 39 -23.09 3.40 11.05
CA GLY A 39 -21.73 3.71 10.62
C GLY A 39 -21.28 2.98 9.35
N LEU A 40 -19.95 2.86 9.20
CA LEU A 40 -19.31 2.28 8.02
C LEU A 40 -19.57 0.77 7.95
N ILE A 41 -20.14 0.30 6.83
CA ILE A 41 -20.47 -1.12 6.64
C ILE A 41 -19.71 -1.79 5.50
N MET A 42 -19.23 -1.03 4.52
CA MET A 42 -18.58 -1.63 3.35
C MET A 42 -17.59 -0.66 2.68
N LYS A 43 -16.55 -1.27 2.10
CA LYS A 43 -15.66 -0.68 1.10
C LYS A 43 -15.59 -1.64 -0.10
N LYS A 44 -15.39 -1.11 -1.31
CA LYS A 44 -15.32 -1.92 -2.53
C LYS A 44 -13.86 -2.09 -2.97
N PHE A 45 -13.39 -3.33 -3.01
CA PHE A 45 -12.04 -3.70 -3.46
C PHE A 45 -12.07 -4.40 -4.82
N ASN A 46 -10.96 -4.36 -5.56
CA ASN A 46 -10.84 -5.09 -6.83
C ASN A 46 -10.29 -6.52 -6.65
N VAL A 47 -10.83 -7.49 -7.39
CA VAL A 47 -10.31 -8.87 -7.37
C VAL A 47 -8.97 -8.99 -8.08
N LYS A 48 -8.69 -8.13 -9.07
CA LYS A 48 -7.43 -8.12 -9.83
C LYS A 48 -6.23 -7.81 -8.94
N ASP A 49 -6.40 -6.96 -7.94
CA ASP A 49 -5.34 -6.62 -6.98
C ASP A 49 -4.91 -7.83 -6.16
N GLY A 50 -5.81 -8.80 -5.96
CA GLY A 50 -5.46 -10.07 -5.33
C GLY A 50 -4.46 -10.89 -6.16
N MET A 51 -4.60 -10.86 -7.49
CA MET A 51 -3.61 -11.47 -8.37
C MET A 51 -2.30 -10.67 -8.36
N ALA A 52 -2.36 -9.34 -8.37
CA ALA A 52 -1.16 -8.50 -8.30
C ALA A 52 -0.33 -8.78 -7.04
N VAL A 53 -0.96 -8.84 -5.86
CA VAL A 53 -0.28 -9.18 -4.60
C VAL A 53 0.35 -10.58 -4.67
N ARG A 54 -0.33 -11.55 -5.26
CA ARG A 54 0.21 -12.89 -5.46
C ARG A 54 1.46 -12.88 -6.35
N LEU A 55 1.39 -12.20 -7.50
CA LEU A 55 2.51 -12.10 -8.45
C LEU A 55 3.73 -11.38 -7.84
N LEU A 56 3.50 -10.32 -7.06
CA LEU A 56 4.56 -9.65 -6.31
C LEU A 56 5.26 -10.61 -5.34
N LYS A 57 4.49 -11.38 -4.59
CA LYS A 57 5.03 -12.38 -3.66
C LYS A 57 5.82 -13.48 -4.37
N GLU A 58 5.31 -13.99 -5.49
CA GLU A 58 6.01 -14.98 -6.33
C GLU A 58 7.31 -14.41 -6.92
N ALA A 59 7.36 -13.09 -7.16
CA ALA A 59 8.57 -12.38 -7.57
C ALA A 59 9.52 -12.01 -6.42
N GLY A 60 9.23 -12.42 -5.17
CA GLY A 60 10.04 -12.11 -4.00
C GLY A 60 9.90 -10.67 -3.49
N VAL A 61 8.83 -9.97 -3.88
CA VAL A 61 8.48 -8.64 -3.38
C VAL A 61 7.48 -8.79 -2.24
N GLU A 62 7.86 -8.36 -1.04
CA GLU A 62 6.97 -8.31 0.11
C GLU A 62 5.90 -7.23 -0.08
N THR A 63 4.73 -7.44 0.52
CA THR A 63 3.59 -6.51 0.39
C THR A 63 3.15 -6.01 1.76
N ALA A 64 2.80 -4.73 1.86
CA ALA A 64 2.32 -4.08 3.07
C ALA A 64 1.13 -3.13 2.79
N ILE A 65 0.35 -2.87 3.83
CA ILE A 65 -0.69 -1.82 3.84
C ILE A 65 -0.39 -0.84 4.98
N ILE A 66 -0.44 0.45 4.68
CA ILE A 66 -0.41 1.52 5.68
C ILE A 66 -1.61 2.44 5.40
N SER A 67 -2.52 2.57 6.37
CA SER A 67 -3.72 3.40 6.24
C SER A 67 -3.99 4.17 7.54
N THR A 68 -4.63 5.33 7.41
CA THR A 68 -5.17 6.11 8.53
C THR A 68 -6.52 5.57 9.00
N ASP A 69 -7.21 4.76 8.20
CA ASP A 69 -8.48 4.14 8.55
C ASP A 69 -8.24 2.95 9.52
N ILE A 70 -9.16 2.76 10.47
CA ILE A 70 -9.10 1.76 11.55
C ILE A 70 -10.14 0.65 11.43
N SER A 71 -10.86 0.58 10.31
CA SER A 71 -11.95 -0.36 10.12
C SER A 71 -11.45 -1.79 9.97
N ASN A 72 -12.16 -2.72 10.62
CA ASN A 72 -11.92 -4.17 10.52
C ASN A 72 -12.08 -4.70 9.07
N ILE A 73 -12.69 -3.92 8.18
CA ILE A 73 -12.80 -4.22 6.75
C ILE A 73 -11.40 -4.34 6.12
N ILE A 74 -10.48 -3.46 6.51
CA ILE A 74 -9.10 -3.45 6.01
C ILE A 74 -8.35 -4.69 6.50
N GLU A 75 -8.50 -5.04 7.78
CA GLU A 75 -7.89 -6.24 8.35
C GLU A 75 -8.37 -7.52 7.65
N ALA A 76 -9.68 -7.63 7.40
CA ALA A 76 -10.27 -8.76 6.69
C ALA A 76 -9.70 -8.87 5.25
N ARG A 77 -9.52 -7.73 4.57
CA ARG A 77 -8.93 -7.69 3.24
C ARG A 77 -7.45 -8.08 3.25
N ALA A 78 -6.65 -7.51 4.16
CA ALA A 78 -5.23 -7.82 4.31
C ALA A 78 -5.02 -9.33 4.59
N LYS A 79 -5.84 -9.91 5.48
CA LYS A 79 -5.85 -11.35 5.77
C LYS A 79 -6.15 -12.19 4.52
N ARG A 80 -7.16 -11.80 3.73
CA ARG A 80 -7.50 -12.46 2.46
C ARG A 80 -6.36 -12.41 1.45
N LEU A 81 -5.63 -11.29 1.40
CA LEU A 81 -4.48 -11.10 0.54
C LEU A 81 -3.18 -11.73 1.09
N LYS A 82 -3.20 -12.24 2.32
CA LYS A 82 -2.03 -12.77 3.04
C LYS A 82 -0.90 -11.72 3.15
N ILE A 83 -1.29 -10.47 3.34
CA ILE A 83 -0.38 -9.34 3.59
C ILE A 83 0.08 -9.43 5.04
N LYS A 84 1.41 -9.45 5.24
CA LYS A 84 2.03 -9.62 6.56
C LYS A 84 2.08 -8.32 7.36
N TYR A 85 2.44 -7.23 6.70
CA TYR A 85 2.61 -5.93 7.35
C TYR A 85 1.36 -5.08 7.12
N LEU A 86 0.61 -4.86 8.19
CA LEU A 86 -0.61 -4.03 8.19
C LEU A 86 -0.50 -3.01 9.31
N TYR A 87 -0.58 -1.73 8.96
CA TYR A 87 -0.69 -0.62 9.91
C TYR A 87 -1.95 0.17 9.60
N THR A 88 -2.90 0.18 10.54
CA THR A 88 -4.14 0.95 10.49
C THR A 88 -4.09 2.08 11.52
N GLY A 89 -4.89 3.13 11.34
CA GLY A 89 -4.88 4.29 12.24
C GLY A 89 -3.57 5.08 12.28
N SER A 90 -2.68 4.90 11.30
CA SER A 90 -1.35 5.49 11.32
C SER A 90 -1.27 6.76 10.49
N TRP A 91 -1.08 7.89 11.16
CA TRP A 91 -0.87 9.19 10.52
C TRP A 91 0.57 9.41 10.06
N ASP A 92 1.55 8.92 10.82
CA ASP A 92 2.95 8.93 10.41
C ASP A 92 3.25 7.69 9.56
N LYS A 93 2.87 7.74 8.29
CA LYS A 93 3.07 6.63 7.36
C LYS A 93 4.57 6.42 7.06
N GLU A 94 5.38 7.48 7.09
CA GLU A 94 6.83 7.42 6.81
C GLU A 94 7.55 6.61 7.90
N GLU A 95 7.20 6.84 9.17
CA GLU A 95 7.72 6.04 10.27
C GLU A 95 7.39 4.55 10.10
N LYS A 96 6.15 4.20 9.72
CA LYS A 96 5.77 2.79 9.52
C LYS A 96 6.50 2.16 8.35
N LEU A 97 6.70 2.89 7.26
CA LEU A 97 7.53 2.42 6.15
C LEU A 97 8.96 2.12 6.60
N LYS A 98 9.56 3.00 7.41
CA LYS A 98 10.92 2.79 7.99
C LYS A 98 10.96 1.56 8.88
N GLN A 99 9.94 1.33 9.71
CA GLN A 99 9.83 0.14 10.56
C GLN A 99 9.81 -1.14 9.71
N ILE A 100 8.97 -1.21 8.68
CA ILE A 100 8.90 -2.38 7.78
C ILE A 100 10.25 -2.61 7.08
N CYS A 101 10.87 -1.53 6.57
CA CYS A 101 12.16 -1.63 5.91
C CYS A 101 13.25 -2.16 6.85
N SER A 102 13.24 -1.74 8.12
CA SER A 102 14.13 -2.24 9.17
C SER A 102 13.92 -3.73 9.42
N ASP A 103 12.67 -4.18 9.58
CA ASP A 103 12.32 -5.59 9.79
C ASP A 103 12.77 -6.47 8.62
N LEU A 104 12.64 -5.96 7.39
CA LEU A 104 13.07 -6.64 6.17
C LEU A 104 14.55 -6.48 5.85
N LYS A 105 15.29 -5.67 6.62
CA LYS A 105 16.70 -5.32 6.39
C LYS A 105 16.96 -4.80 4.97
N ILE A 106 16.07 -3.93 4.49
CA ILE A 106 16.19 -3.27 3.19
C ILE A 106 16.30 -1.76 3.34
N SER A 107 16.89 -1.09 2.35
CA SER A 107 16.82 0.37 2.26
C SER A 107 15.42 0.81 1.82
N ALA A 108 14.93 1.94 2.32
CA ALA A 108 13.69 2.56 1.83
C ALA A 108 13.71 2.81 0.31
N LYS A 109 14.89 2.99 -0.31
CA LYS A 109 15.04 3.10 -1.78
C LYS A 109 14.62 1.83 -2.55
N ASN A 110 14.52 0.70 -1.86
CA ASN A 110 14.05 -0.57 -2.40
C ASN A 110 12.56 -0.81 -2.06
N SER A 111 11.83 0.22 -1.65
CA SER A 111 10.39 0.18 -1.45
C SER A 111 9.66 1.02 -2.49
N ALA A 112 8.46 0.60 -2.86
CA ALA A 112 7.53 1.36 -3.68
C ALA A 112 6.26 1.60 -2.87
N PHE A 113 5.74 2.82 -2.89
CA PHE A 113 4.51 3.21 -2.22
C PHE A 113 3.51 3.73 -3.26
N ILE A 114 2.24 3.33 -3.14
CA ILE A 114 1.12 3.92 -3.89
C ILE A 114 0.16 4.55 -2.89
N GLY A 115 -0.08 5.86 -3.08
CA GLY A 115 -1.02 6.69 -2.35
C GLY A 115 -1.79 7.59 -3.31
N ASP A 116 -2.87 8.20 -2.83
CA ASP A 116 -3.76 9.03 -3.63
C ASP A 116 -3.93 10.47 -3.10
N ASP A 117 -3.58 10.74 -1.84
CA ASP A 117 -3.88 12.02 -1.18
C ASP A 117 -2.66 12.66 -0.45
N VAL A 118 -2.87 13.84 0.14
CA VAL A 118 -1.85 14.70 0.75
C VAL A 118 -1.12 14.06 1.92
N ASN A 119 -1.75 13.13 2.63
CA ASN A 119 -1.14 12.37 3.72
C ASN A 119 -0.09 11.36 3.23
N ASP A 120 -0.03 11.08 1.93
CA ASP A 120 0.97 10.20 1.33
C ASP A 120 2.20 10.95 0.79
N ILE A 121 2.10 12.28 0.65
CA ILE A 121 3.14 13.12 0.06
C ILE A 121 4.48 12.98 0.81
N GLY A 122 4.44 12.81 2.13
CA GLY A 122 5.65 12.60 2.95
C GLY A 122 6.46 11.36 2.56
N ILE A 123 5.84 10.38 1.90
CA ILE A 123 6.50 9.16 1.41
C ILE A 123 6.86 9.28 -0.08
N ILE A 124 5.99 9.90 -0.88
CA ILE A 124 6.07 9.85 -2.36
C ILE A 124 7.02 10.92 -2.93
N ASN A 125 7.31 12.00 -2.20
CA ASN A 125 8.15 13.11 -2.65
C ASN A 125 9.67 12.84 -2.69
#